data_AF-A0A1F8QY68-F1
#
_entry.id   AF-A0A1F8QY68-F1
#
_cell.length_a   1.000
_cell.length_b   1.000
_cell.length_c   1.000
_cell.angle_alpha   90.00
_cell.angle_beta   90.00
_cell.angle_gamma   90.00
#
_symmetry.space_group_name_H-M   'P 1'
#
loop_
_entity.id
_entity.type
_entity.pdbx_description
1 polymer ?
#
loop_
_entity_poly.entity_id
_entity_poly.type
_entity_poly.pdbx_seq_one_letter_code
_entity_poly.pdbx_strand_id
1 'polypeptide(L)' 'MSIVKRVGYLFTFMMVGALMPVSILVAGGKALRQRGEYLKLCLDRAMACRVDTQCPPGFICFNGRCVLGD' A
#
# COMPACT_ATOMS: atom_id res chain seq x y z
N MET A 1 -38.52 -15.53 -29.89
CA MET A 1 -37.19 -14.87 -30.02
C MET A 1 -36.85 -13.92 -28.84
N SER A 2 -37.29 -14.20 -27.60
CA SER A 2 -37.22 -13.22 -26.48
C SER A 2 -36.55 -13.74 -25.21
N ILE A 3 -36.40 -15.06 -25.05
CA ILE A 3 -35.78 -15.70 -23.88
C ILE A 3 -34.26 -15.58 -23.90
N VAL A 4 -33.62 -15.77 -25.07
CA VAL A 4 -32.16 -15.71 -25.21
C VAL A 4 -31.62 -14.31 -24.87
N LYS A 5 -32.35 -13.24 -25.28
CA LYS A 5 -32.00 -11.86 -24.93
C LYS A 5 -32.15 -11.58 -23.44
N ARG A 6 -33.21 -12.11 -22.80
CA ARG A 6 -33.46 -11.95 -21.35
C ARG A 6 -32.39 -12.62 -20.50
N VAL A 7 -31.99 -13.84 -20.87
CA VAL A 7 -30.93 -14.58 -20.20
C VAL A 7 -29.58 -13.88 -20.40
N GLY A 8 -29.31 -13.38 -21.62
CA GLY A 8 -28.12 -12.59 -21.93
C GLY A 8 -28.02 -11.31 -21.09
N TYR A 9 -29.12 -10.55 -20.97
CA TYR A 9 -29.16 -9.34 -20.12
C TYR A 9 -28.98 -9.66 -18.63
N LEU A 10 -29.58 -10.74 -18.13
CA LEU A 10 -29.39 -11.14 -16.73
C LEU A 10 -27.94 -11.52 -16.44
N PHE A 11 -27.29 -12.22 -17.36
CA PHE A 11 -25.91 -12.64 -17.22
C PHE A 11 -24.94 -11.44 -17.23
N THR A 12 -25.14 -10.49 -18.14
CA THR A 12 -24.33 -9.26 -18.18
C THR A 12 -24.54 -8.39 -16.95
N PHE A 13 -25.78 -8.26 -16.46
CA PHE A 13 -26.06 -7.54 -15.21
C PHE A 13 -25.35 -8.16 -14.00
N MET A 14 -25.35 -9.49 -13.88
CA MET A 14 -24.65 -10.20 -12.81
C MET A 14 -23.13 -9.99 -12.87
N MET A 15 -22.54 -10.04 -14.07
CA MET A 15 -21.10 -9.83 -14.26
C MET A 15 -20.67 -8.40 -13.94
N VAL A 16 -21.40 -7.39 -14.44
CA VAL A 16 -21.11 -5.98 -14.14
C VAL A 16 -21.34 -5.68 -12.66
N GLY A 17 -22.41 -6.22 -12.07
CA GLY A 17 -22.73 -6.10 -10.66
C GLY A 17 -21.69 -6.71 -9.73
N ALA A 18 -20.97 -7.76 -10.15
CA ALA A 18 -19.87 -8.33 -9.38
C ALA A 18 -18.54 -7.57 -9.56
N LEU A 19 -18.29 -7.02 -10.75
CA LEU A 19 -17.03 -6.31 -11.06
C LEU A 19 -16.95 -4.91 -10.42
N MET A 20 -18.08 -4.22 -10.27
CA MET A 20 -18.16 -2.89 -9.64
C MET A 20 -17.71 -2.87 -8.16
N PRO A 21 -18.24 -3.70 -7.25
CA PRO A 21 -17.84 -3.69 -5.85
C PRO A 21 -16.38 -4.13 -5.66
N VAL A 22 -15.88 -5.06 -6.49
CA VAL A 22 -14.46 -5.47 -6.47
C VAL A 22 -13.56 -4.28 -6.84
N SER A 23 -13.93 -3.49 -7.83
CA SER A 23 -13.16 -2.30 -8.23
C SER A 23 -13.13 -1.24 -7.13
N ILE A 24 -14.25 -1.04 -6.42
CA ILE A 24 -14.34 -0.11 -5.28
C ILE A 24 -13.48 -0.59 -4.11
N LEU A 25 -13.49 -1.89 -3.79
CA LEU A 25 -12.66 -2.49 -2.74
C LEU A 25 -11.17 -2.37 -3.06
N VAL A 26 -10.77 -2.57 -4.33
CA VAL A 26 -9.38 -2.44 -4.78
C VAL A 26 -8.92 -0.98 -4.72
N ALA A 27 -9.73 -0.03 -5.18
CA ALA A 27 -9.41 1.40 -5.13
C ALA A 27 -9.35 1.92 -3.69
N GLY A 28 -10.31 1.52 -2.84
CA GLY A 28 -10.34 1.89 -1.42
C GLY A 28 -9.20 1.25 -0.61
N GLY A 29 -8.84 0.00 -0.89
CA GLY A 29 -7.75 -0.71 -0.22
C GLY A 29 -6.35 -0.15 -0.53
N LYS A 30 -6.18 0.56 -1.65
CA LYS A 30 -4.89 1.17 -2.03
C LYS A 30 -4.51 2.38 -1.15
N ALA A 31 -5.48 3.08 -0.56
CA ALA A 31 -5.23 4.28 0.26
C ALA A 31 -4.53 3.96 1.59
N LEU A 32 -4.77 2.78 2.17
CA LEU A 32 -4.15 2.38 3.45
C LEU A 32 -2.78 1.71 3.28
N ARG A 33 -2.40 1.31 2.06
CA ARG A 33 -1.15 0.58 1.81
C ARG A 33 0.08 1.48 1.73
N GLN A 34 -0.09 2.76 1.38
CA GLN A 34 1.05 3.66 1.16
C GLN A 34 1.81 4.06 2.43
N ARG A 35 1.14 4.14 3.59
CA ARG A 35 1.82 4.44 4.87
C ARG A 35 2.62 3.26 5.43
N GLY A 36 2.19 2.02 5.14
CA GLY A 36 2.85 0.81 5.63
C GLY A 36 4.18 0.53 4.92
N GLU A 37 4.28 0.79 3.61
CA GLU A 37 5.52 0.56 2.86
C GLU A 37 6.63 1.54 3.24
N TYR A 38 6.32 2.81 3.46
CA TYR A 38 7.33 3.79 3.90
C TYR A 38 7.85 3.47 5.31
N LEU A 39 6.96 3.07 6.23
CA LEU A 39 7.35 2.62 7.56
C LEU A 39 8.17 1.33 7.51
N LYS A 40 7.83 0.39 6.61
CA LYS A 40 8.58 -0.86 6.42
C LYS A 40 9.97 -0.59 5.83
N LEU A 41 10.08 0.35 4.88
CA LEU A 41 11.36 0.75 4.28
C LEU A 41 12.28 1.43 5.31
N CYS A 42 11.71 2.23 6.20
CA CYS A 42 12.44 2.81 7.32
C CYS A 42 12.82 1.72 8.33
N LEU A 43 11.86 0.92 8.82
CA LEU A 43 12.08 -0.07 9.90
C LEU A 43 13.10 -1.16 9.52
N ASP A 44 13.11 -1.60 8.27
CA ASP A 44 14.04 -2.62 7.77
C ASP A 44 15.50 -2.14 7.77
N ARG A 45 15.72 -0.82 7.77
CA ARG A 45 17.05 -0.16 7.84
C ARG A 45 17.28 0.68 9.10
N ALA A 46 16.28 0.79 9.99
CA ALA A 46 16.11 1.95 10.89
C ALA A 46 17.12 2.11 12.02
N MET A 47 17.97 1.14 12.33
CA MET A 47 18.94 1.36 13.40
C MET A 47 20.35 0.86 13.06
N ALA A 48 20.63 0.59 11.79
CA ALA A 48 21.97 0.23 11.34
C ALA A 48 22.54 1.36 10.49
N CYS A 49 23.48 2.10 11.04
CA CYS A 49 24.22 3.15 10.34
C CYS A 49 25.71 2.81 10.31
N ARG A 50 26.43 3.42 9.38
CA ARG A 50 27.90 3.41 9.31
C ARG A 50 28.49 4.82 9.32
N VAL A 51 27.71 5.81 8.90
CA VAL A 51 28.08 7.22 8.80
C VAL A 51 26.86 8.08 9.11
N ASP A 52 27.07 9.31 9.59
CA ASP A 52 26.00 10.22 10.04
C ASP A 52 24.99 10.56 8.95
N THR A 53 25.41 10.62 7.68
CA THR A 53 24.55 10.95 6.53
C THR A 53 23.50 9.87 6.23
N GLN A 54 23.60 8.69 6.86
CA GLN A 54 22.57 7.64 6.78
C GLN A 54 21.47 7.82 7.81
N CYS A 55 21.71 8.66 8.83
CA CYS A 55 20.74 8.99 9.84
C CYS A 55 19.88 10.18 9.38
N PRO A 56 18.60 10.24 9.80
CA PRO A 56 17.74 11.39 9.55
C PRO A 56 18.35 12.67 10.17
N PRO A 57 17.98 13.86 9.67
CA PRO A 57 18.48 15.11 10.21
C PRO A 57 18.17 15.23 11.71
N GLY A 58 19.17 15.64 12.49
CA GLY A 58 19.10 15.69 13.96
C GLY A 58 19.58 14.42 14.68
N PHE A 59 20.04 13.40 13.94
CA PHE A 59 20.62 12.18 14.49
C PHE A 59 22.05 11.98 13.98
N ILE A 60 22.90 11.38 14.83
CA ILE A 60 24.29 10.98 14.52
C ILE A 60 24.44 9.45 14.60
N CYS A 61 25.42 8.91 13.89
CA CYS A 61 25.69 7.48 13.88
C CYS A 61 26.64 7.09 15.02
N PHE A 62 26.11 6.43 16.06
CA PHE A 62 26.87 5.99 17.21
C PHE A 62 26.76 4.47 17.40
N ASN A 63 27.91 3.77 17.38
CA ASN A 63 27.97 2.30 17.47
C ASN A 63 27.03 1.57 16.49
N GLY A 64 26.95 2.13 15.29
CA GLY A 64 26.10 1.62 14.24
C GLY A 64 24.61 1.84 14.45
N ARG A 65 24.19 2.71 15.38
CA ARG A 65 22.80 3.13 15.58
C ARG A 65 22.66 4.65 15.48
N CYS A 66 21.54 5.10 14.94
CA CYS A 66 21.22 6.53 14.94
C CYS A 66 20.73 6.97 16.33
N VAL A 67 21.43 7.92 16.95
CA VAL A 67 21.09 8.53 18.25
C VAL A 67 20.93 10.05 18.08
N LEU A 68 20.20 10.71 18.98
CA LEU A 68 20.12 12.18 18.98
C LEU A 68 21.51 12.76 19.26
N GLY A 69 21.96 13.68 18.41
CA GLY A 69 23.19 14.44 18.66
C GLY A 69 22.82 15.74 19.38
N ASP A 70 23.32 15.92 20.59
CA ASP A 70 23.25 17.17 21.34
C ASP A 70 24.20 18.24 20.75
#